data_AF-F1CJ63-F1
#
_entry.id   AF-F1CJ63-F1
#
_cell.length_a   1.000
_cell.length_b   1.000
_cell.length_c   1.000
_cell.angle_alpha   90.00
_cell.angle_beta   90.00
_cell.angle_gamma   90.00
#
_symmetry.space_group_name_H-M   'P 1'
#
loop_
_entity.id
_entity.type
_entity.pdbx_description
1 polymer ?
#
loop_
_entity_poly.entity_id
_entity_poly.type
_entity_poly.pdbx_seq_one_letter_code
_entity_poly.pdbx_strand_id
1 'polypeptide(L)'
;PFLGYHVSAAGIKPLPERVEPVLKFERPTHIRQLRRFLGLVNYYRRNIPHAAHSQYLLCEYLKGLKKTDNPEITWTQETIQAFDDCKNKLAHATLLAHPHPSAQLV
;
A
#
# COMPACT_ATOMS: atom_id res chain seq x y z
N PRO A 1 4.88 21.19 -13.79
CA PRO A 1 4.22 19.87 -13.70
C PRO A 1 3.33 19.62 -14.93
N PHE A 2 3.52 18.49 -15.63
CA PHE A 2 2.67 18.09 -16.76
C PHE A 2 2.10 16.70 -16.44
N LEU A 3 0.77 16.54 -16.45
CA LEU A 3 0.05 15.28 -16.20
C LEU A 3 0.49 14.51 -14.95
N GLY A 4 0.94 15.20 -13.91
CA GLY A 4 1.36 14.57 -12.67
C GLY A 4 2.81 14.04 -12.65
N TYR A 5 3.71 14.64 -13.44
CA TYR A 5 5.14 14.29 -13.43
C TYR A 5 6.06 15.52 -13.33
N HIS A 6 7.21 15.34 -12.66
CA HIS A 6 8.34 16.27 -12.71
C HIS A 6 9.32 15.81 -13.78
N VAL A 7 9.28 16.48 -14.94
CA VAL A 7 10.15 16.19 -16.08
C VAL A 7 11.40 17.07 -15.96
N SER A 8 12.58 16.46 -15.88
CA SER A 8 13.87 17.16 -15.87
C SER A 8 14.83 16.52 -16.88
N ALA A 9 15.92 17.21 -17.23
CA ALA A 9 16.96 16.66 -18.11
C ALA A 9 17.61 15.38 -17.57
N ALA A 10 17.51 15.12 -16.26
CA ALA A 10 17.98 13.90 -15.60
C ALA A 10 16.95 12.74 -15.59
N GLY A 11 15.78 12.93 -16.20
CA GLY A 11 14.71 11.93 -16.29
C GLY A 11 13.38 12.36 -15.67
N ILE A 12 12.42 11.43 -15.71
CA ILE A 12 11.08 11.57 -15.14
C ILE A 12 11.14 11.14 -13.68
N LYS A 13 10.92 12.09 -12.74
CA LYS A 13 10.75 11.76 -11.31
C LYS A 13 9.26 11.61 -10.99
N PRO A 14 8.86 10.53 -10.29
CA PRO A 14 7.47 10.37 -9.85
C PRO A 14 7.11 11.51 -8.88
N LEU A 15 5.88 12.02 -8.99
CA LEU A 15 5.41 13.04 -8.06
C LEU A 15 5.23 12.42 -6.66
N PRO A 16 5.76 13.07 -5.61
CA PRO A 16 5.50 12.72 -4.20
C PRO A 16 4.00 12.60 -3.89
N GLU A 17 3.16 13.33 -4.63
CA GLU A 17 1.70 13.41 -4.48
C GLU A 17 0.98 12.06 -4.53
N ARG A 18 1.53 11.02 -5.17
CA ARG A 18 0.90 9.69 -5.24
C ARG A 18 1.35 8.71 -4.16
N VAL A 19 2.52 8.95 -3.56
CA VAL A 19 3.07 8.15 -2.45
C VAL A 19 2.64 8.72 -1.11
N GLU A 20 2.44 10.03 -1.04
CA GLU A 20 1.99 10.72 0.17
C GLU A 20 0.70 10.15 0.79
N PRO A 21 -0.37 9.80 0.04
CA PRO A 21 -1.57 9.23 0.64
C PRO A 21 -1.34 7.86 1.29
N VAL A 22 -0.38 7.08 0.76
CA VAL A 22 0.02 5.79 1.35
C VAL A 22 0.82 6.02 2.63
N LEU A 23 1.79 6.94 2.60
CA LEU A 23 2.61 7.29 3.76
C LEU A 23 1.79 7.97 4.87
N LYS A 24 0.80 8.78 4.50
CA LYS A 24 -0.14 9.44 5.41
C LYS A 24 -1.29 8.54 5.84
N PHE A 25 -1.36 7.29 5.34
CA PHE A 25 -2.42 6.37 5.76
C PHE A 25 -2.26 6.08 7.26
N GLU A 26 -3.26 6.50 8.03
CA GLU A 26 -3.31 6.31 9.47
C GLU A 26 -3.57 4.86 9.83
N ARG A 27 -3.13 4.45 11.02
CA ARG A 27 -3.32 3.09 11.49
C ARG A 27 -4.82 2.79 11.60
N PRO A 28 -5.34 1.74 10.94
CA PRO A 28 -6.75 1.38 11.02
C PRO A 28 -7.19 1.13 12.46
N THR A 29 -8.24 1.80 12.91
CA THR A 29 -8.86 1.51 14.21
C THR A 29 -9.92 0.42 14.09
N HIS A 30 -10.53 0.27 12.91
CA HIS A 30 -11.61 -0.69 12.68
C HIS A 30 -11.38 -1.55 11.42
N ILE A 31 -12.01 -2.72 11.38
CA ILE A 31 -11.86 -3.70 10.29
C ILE A 31 -12.20 -3.14 8.90
N ARG A 32 -13.19 -2.24 8.77
CA ARG A 32 -13.49 -1.61 7.47
C ARG A 32 -12.32 -0.80 6.94
N GLN A 33 -11.60 -0.08 7.81
CA GLN A 33 -10.41 0.68 7.42
C GLN A 33 -9.27 -0.27 7.04
N LEU A 34 -9.10 -1.36 7.78
CA LEU A 34 -8.09 -2.38 7.46
C LEU A 34 -8.35 -3.06 6.10
N ARG A 35 -9.63 -3.35 5.78
CA ARG A 35 -10.01 -3.88 4.46
C ARG A 35 -9.69 -2.91 3.33
N ARG A 36 -9.90 -1.60 3.52
CA ARG A 36 -9.51 -0.58 2.54
C ARG A 36 -7.99 -0.57 2.34
N PHE A 37 -7.23 -0.61 3.42
CA PHE A 37 -5.77 -0.67 3.37
C PHE A 37 -5.28 -1.93 2.63
N LEU A 38 -5.76 -3.11 2.99
CA LEU A 38 -5.38 -4.35 2.31
C LEU A 38 -5.82 -4.38 0.85
N GLY A 39 -6.93 -3.73 0.50
CA GLY A 39 -7.34 -3.52 -0.88
C GLY A 39 -6.30 -2.73 -1.69
N LEU A 40 -5.76 -1.65 -1.12
CA LEU A 40 -4.66 -0.87 -1.72
C LEU A 40 -3.40 -1.73 -1.89
N VAL A 41 -2.99 -2.44 -0.84
CA VAL A 41 -1.80 -3.31 -0.92
C VAL A 41 -1.99 -4.40 -1.99
N ASN A 42 -3.19 -4.99 -2.08
CA ASN A 42 -3.51 -5.99 -3.09
C ASN A 42 -3.50 -5.44 -4.51
N TYR A 43 -3.91 -4.18 -4.71
CA TYR A 43 -3.82 -3.52 -6.01
C TYR A 43 -2.36 -3.42 -6.49
N TYR A 44 -1.44 -3.11 -5.58
CA TYR A 44 0.00 -2.99 -5.89
C TYR A 44 0.81 -4.28 -5.68
N ARG A 45 0.16 -5.42 -5.37
CA ARG A 45 0.85 -6.66 -4.98
C ARG A 45 1.89 -7.18 -5.97
N ARG A 46 1.71 -6.89 -7.28
CA ARG A 46 2.67 -7.30 -8.34
C ARG A 46 4.04 -6.65 -8.18
N ASN A 47 4.08 -5.47 -7.56
CA ASN A 47 5.29 -4.67 -7.37
C ASN A 47 5.82 -4.76 -5.93
N ILE A 48 5.16 -5.54 -5.06
CA ILE A 48 5.56 -5.77 -3.67
C ILE A 48 6.14 -7.19 -3.58
N PRO A 49 7.46 -7.34 -3.40
CA PRO A 49 8.04 -8.67 -3.19
C PRO A 49 7.51 -9.28 -1.89
N HIS A 50 7.09 -10.55 -1.97
CA HIS A 50 6.53 -11.29 -0.83
C HIS A 50 5.35 -10.57 -0.14
N ALA A 51 4.48 -9.91 -0.92
CA ALA A 51 3.31 -9.17 -0.42
C ALA A 51 2.46 -10.01 0.55
N ALA A 52 2.20 -11.27 0.21
CA ALA A 52 1.40 -12.18 1.01
C ALA A 52 1.97 -12.40 2.42
N HIS A 53 3.30 -12.47 2.55
CA HIS A 53 3.96 -12.64 3.84
C HIS A 53 3.81 -11.39 4.70
N SER A 54 3.94 -10.21 4.09
CA SER A 54 3.85 -8.92 4.80
C SER A 54 2.42 -8.65 5.29
N GLN A 55 1.42 -9.06 4.51
CA GLN A 55 0.00 -8.87 4.84
C GLN A 55 -0.54 -9.98 5.76
N TYR A 56 0.18 -11.08 5.97
CA TYR A 56 -0.33 -12.26 6.66
C TYR A 56 -0.91 -11.92 8.05
N LEU A 57 -0.11 -11.26 8.89
CA LEU A 57 -0.51 -10.86 10.24
C LEU A 57 -1.72 -9.90 10.24
N LEU A 58 -1.85 -9.08 9.20
CA LEU A 58 -2.98 -8.16 9.04
C LEU A 58 -4.24 -8.89 8.57
N CYS A 59 -4.10 -9.94 7.75
CA CYS A 59 -5.19 -10.78 7.29
C CYS A 59 -5.79 -11.63 8.42
N GLU A 60 -5.02 -11.95 9.47
CA GLU A 60 -5.52 -12.67 10.64
C GLU A 60 -6.70 -11.94 11.31
N TYR A 61 -6.65 -10.60 11.37
CA TYR A 61 -7.77 -9.79 11.90
C TYR A 61 -9.07 -9.91 11.09
N LEU A 62 -9.01 -10.42 9.84
CA LEU A 62 -10.19 -10.61 9.00
C LEU A 62 -10.79 -12.01 9.11
N LYS A 63 -10.10 -12.97 9.75
CA LYS A 63 -10.58 -14.34 9.85
C LYS A 63 -11.87 -14.43 10.67
N GLY A 64 -12.84 -15.18 10.16
CA GLY A 64 -14.13 -15.38 10.83
C GLY A 64 -15.08 -14.18 10.79
N LEU A 65 -14.70 -13.05 10.18
CA LEU A 65 -15.54 -11.85 10.10
C LEU A 65 -16.37 -11.82 8.81
N LYS A 66 -17.65 -11.46 8.93
CA LYS A 66 -18.53 -11.16 7.79
C LYS A 66 -18.18 -9.80 7.19
N LYS A 67 -18.61 -9.56 5.94
CA LYS A 67 -18.38 -8.27 5.24
C LYS A 67 -18.97 -7.05 5.96
N THR A 68 -20.05 -7.24 6.72
CA THR A 68 -20.73 -6.18 7.47
C THR A 68 -20.01 -5.79 8.76
N ASP A 69 -19.25 -6.74 9.32
CA ASP A 69 -18.62 -6.61 10.63
C ASP A 69 -17.54 -5.54 10.62
N ASN A 70 -17.52 -4.76 11.69
CA ASN A 70 -16.59 -3.66 11.89
C ASN A 70 -16.15 -3.54 13.37
N PRO A 71 -15.62 -4.62 13.99
CA PRO A 71 -15.05 -4.49 15.32
C PRO A 71 -13.81 -3.59 15.30
N GLU A 72 -13.45 -3.10 16.48
CA GLU A 72 -12.20 -2.40 16.71
C GLU A 72 -11.01 -3.38 16.63
N ILE A 73 -9.85 -2.87 16.21
CA ILE A 73 -8.62 -3.66 16.05
C ILE A 73 -7.75 -3.47 17.29
N THR A 74 -7.50 -4.57 17.99
CA THR A 74 -6.49 -4.61 19.06
C THR A 74 -5.11 -4.84 18.45
N TRP A 75 -4.33 -3.76 18.33
CA TRP A 75 -2.96 -3.82 17.80
C TRP A 75 -1.98 -4.41 18.82
N THR A 76 -1.13 -5.33 18.38
CA THR A 76 0.02 -5.83 19.12
C THR A 76 1.30 -5.24 18.52
N GLN A 77 2.43 -5.36 19.22
CA GLN A 77 3.69 -4.85 18.71
C GLN A 77 4.08 -5.47 17.35
N GLU A 78 3.83 -6.77 17.19
CA GLU A 78 4.09 -7.49 15.94
C GLU A 78 3.21 -6.99 14.79
N THR A 79 1.93 -6.73 15.05
CA THR A 79 1.01 -6.28 14.00
C THR A 79 1.23 -4.82 13.63
N ILE A 80 1.69 -3.99 14.59
CA ILE A 80 2.15 -2.62 14.31
C ILE A 80 3.36 -2.66 13.36
N GLN A 81 4.37 -3.48 13.66
CA GLN A 81 5.53 -3.65 12.77
C GLN A 81 5.12 -4.13 11.39
N ALA A 82 4.24 -5.14 11.30
CA ALA A 82 3.74 -5.64 10.02
C ALA A 82 2.99 -4.57 9.20
N PHE A 83 2.25 -3.69 9.87
CA PHE A 83 1.55 -2.57 9.23
C PHE A 83 2.53 -1.54 8.67
N ASP A 84 3.53 -1.13 9.47
CA ASP A 84 4.54 -0.17 9.05
C ASP A 84 5.40 -0.72 7.90
N ASP A 85 5.78 -2.00 7.97
CA ASP A 85 6.48 -2.69 6.88
C ASP A 85 5.64 -2.75 5.61
N CYS A 86 4.34 -3.02 5.73
CA CYS A 86 3.41 -2.99 4.59
C CYS A 86 3.33 -1.58 3.99
N LYS A 87 3.24 -0.52 4.80
CA LYS A 87 3.24 0.87 4.32
C LYS A 87 4.51 1.21 3.57
N ASN A 88 5.67 0.84 4.10
CA ASN A 88 6.96 1.09 3.47
C ASN A 88 7.06 0.36 2.13
N LYS A 89 6.74 -0.94 2.09
CA LYS A 89 6.75 -1.73 0.86
C LYS A 89 5.75 -1.20 -0.17
N LEU A 90 4.57 -0.79 0.28
CA LEU A 90 3.56 -0.20 -0.60
C LEU A 90 4.05 1.12 -1.19
N ALA A 91 4.67 2.00 -0.40
CA ALA A 91 5.25 3.25 -0.88
C ALA A 91 6.34 3.02 -1.94
N HIS A 92 7.24 2.05 -1.70
CA HIS A 92 8.24 1.64 -2.70
C HIS A 92 7.60 1.06 -3.96
N ALA A 93 6.58 0.21 -3.82
CA ALA A 93 5.88 -0.40 -4.93
C ALA A 93 5.10 0.61 -5.77
N THR A 94 4.51 1.65 -5.16
CA THR A 94 3.84 2.73 -5.90
C THR A 94 4.81 3.44 -6.84
N LEU A 95 6.08 3.61 -6.45
CA LEU A 95 7.12 4.16 -7.32
C LEU A 95 7.42 3.25 -8.52
N LEU A 96 7.48 1.94 -8.29
CA LEU A 96 7.78 0.94 -9.32
C LEU A 96 6.61 0.65 -10.27
N ALA A 97 5.37 0.81 -9.79
CA ALA A 97 4.15 0.49 -10.52
C ALA A 97 3.80 1.49 -11.63
N HIS A 98 4.47 2.65 -11.67
CA HIS A 98 4.19 3.66 -12.68
C HIS A 98 4.73 3.22 -14.04
N PRO A 99 3.86 3.03 -15.05
CA PRO A 99 4.32 2.74 -16.39
C PRO A 99 5.04 3.97 -16.92
N HIS A 100 6.31 3.81 -17.27
CA HIS A 100 7.03 4.79 -18.08
C HIS A 100 6.29 4.87 -19.42
N PRO A 101 5.91 6.06 -19.93
CA PRO A 101 5.18 6.19 -21.21
C PRO A 101 5.89 5.56 -22.41
N SER A 102 7.19 5.29 -22.28
CA SER A 102 8.03 4.62 -23.28
C SER A 102 8.53 3.23 -22.87
N ALA A 103 7.98 2.62 -21.81
CA ALA A 103 8.24 1.21 -21.53
C ALA A 103 7.55 0.36 -22.61
N GLN A 104 8.33 -0.18 -23.54
CA GLN A 104 7.83 -1.23 -24.42
C GLN A 104 7.37 -2.39 -23.56
N LEU A 105 6.10 -2.75 -23.73
CA LEU A 105 5.53 -4.00 -23.24
C LEU A 105 6.18 -5.10 -24.08
N VAL A 106 7.18 -5.76 -23.51
CA VAL A 106 7.77 -6.99 -24.09
C VAL A 106 6.88 -8.17 -23.72
#